data_AF-D5RTV2-F1
#
_entry.id   AF-D5RTV2-F1
#
_cell.length_a   1.000
_cell.length_b   1.000
_cell.length_c   1.000
_cell.angle_alpha   90.00
_cell.angle_beta   90.00
_cell.angle_gamma   90.00
#
_symmetry.space_group_name_H-M   'P 1'
#
loop_
_entity.id
_entity.type
_entity.pdbx_description
1 polymer ?
#
loop_
_entity_poly.entity_id
_entity_poly.type
_entity_poly.pdbx_seq_one_letter_code
_entity_poly.pdbx_strand_id
1 'polypeptide(L)'
;QGAALEGRPAETARATARLEYLTHTLGSEPRFAALPPGLILALRGAVREVRQALGLSATALPEQVIPAMARLAQLLDARAETAAAFPAALFPAGPERSLLRLTQPGPLPEAAIATGRALEAITQLDQSNGWAGRPDTVLPR
;
A
#
# COMPACT_ATOMS: atom_id res chain seq x y z
N GLN A 1 -5.03 -2.05 -11.94
CA GLN A 1 -4.48 -3.24 -12.62
C GLN A 1 -2.99 -3.01 -12.81
N GLY A 2 -2.10 -3.94 -12.41
CA GLY A 2 -0.64 -3.78 -12.51
C GLY A 2 -0.15 -3.43 -13.92
N ALA A 3 -0.83 -3.91 -14.96
CA ALA A 3 -0.57 -3.54 -16.36
C ALA A 3 -0.69 -2.02 -16.63
N ALA A 4 -1.55 -1.29 -15.91
CA ALA A 4 -1.68 0.16 -16.06
C ALA A 4 -0.50 0.95 -15.48
N LEU A 5 0.40 0.28 -14.74
CA LEU A 5 1.60 0.84 -14.12
C LEU A 5 2.87 0.52 -14.92
N GLU A 6 2.76 -0.28 -15.98
CA GLU A 6 3.90 -0.66 -16.81
C GLU A 6 4.47 0.58 -17.53
N GLY A 7 5.79 0.74 -17.48
CA GLY A 7 6.49 1.93 -17.98
C GLY A 7 6.29 3.19 -17.12
N ARG A 8 5.64 3.10 -15.95
CA ARG A 8 5.27 4.24 -15.10
C ARG A 8 5.87 4.09 -13.68
N PRO A 9 7.19 4.23 -13.53
CA PRO A 9 7.86 3.94 -12.25
C PRO A 9 7.46 4.91 -11.13
N ALA A 10 7.19 6.19 -11.45
CA ALA A 10 6.74 7.17 -10.45
C ALA A 10 5.35 6.81 -9.91
N GLU A 11 4.41 6.45 -10.79
CA GLU A 11 3.08 5.99 -10.41
C GLU A 11 3.12 4.66 -9.68
N THR A 12 3.99 3.72 -10.07
CA THR A 12 4.20 2.46 -9.35
C THR A 12 4.69 2.73 -7.92
N ALA A 13 5.66 3.62 -7.76
CA ALA A 13 6.18 3.99 -6.45
C ALA A 13 5.09 4.63 -5.58
N ARG A 14 4.31 5.56 -6.15
CA ARG A 14 3.19 6.21 -5.46
C ARG A 14 2.08 5.24 -5.08
N ALA A 15 1.71 4.32 -5.98
CA ALA A 15 0.69 3.30 -5.72
C ALA A 15 1.13 2.39 -4.57
N THR A 16 2.40 2.00 -4.54
CA THR A 16 2.98 1.20 -3.45
C THR A 16 2.91 1.94 -2.11
N ALA A 17 3.36 3.21 -2.08
CA ALA A 17 3.29 4.02 -0.87
C ALA A 17 1.85 4.15 -0.33
N ARG A 18 0.87 4.34 -1.22
CA ARG A 18 -0.55 4.43 -0.87
C ARG A 18 -1.12 3.12 -0.35
N LEU A 19 -0.77 1.99 -0.96
CA LEU A 19 -1.22 0.67 -0.53
C LEU A 19 -0.68 0.32 0.86
N GLU A 20 0.60 0.57 1.10
CA GLU A 20 1.25 0.41 2.41
C GLU A 20 0.57 1.27 3.48
N TYR A 21 0.39 2.56 3.18
CA TYR A 21 -0.28 3.49 4.08
C TYR A 21 -1.71 3.06 4.39
N LEU A 22 -2.51 2.75 3.36
CA LEU A 22 -3.90 2.32 3.53
C LEU A 22 -3.97 1.06 4.41
N THR A 23 -3.15 0.05 4.11
CA THR A 23 -3.14 -1.22 4.85
C THR A 23 -2.73 -1.02 6.31
N HIS A 24 -1.74 -0.16 6.57
CA HIS A 24 -1.30 0.19 7.90
C HIS A 24 -2.42 0.92 8.67
N THR A 25 -2.91 2.03 8.12
CA THR A 25 -3.93 2.89 8.72
C THR A 25 -5.23 2.14 9.03
N LEU A 26 -5.75 1.37 8.08
CA LEU A 26 -6.99 0.60 8.29
C LEU A 26 -6.83 -0.51 9.33
N GLY A 27 -5.60 -1.02 9.52
CA GLY A 27 -5.30 -2.09 10.46
C GLY A 27 -4.93 -1.62 11.88
N SER A 28 -4.55 -0.35 12.05
CA SER A 28 -4.06 0.19 13.32
C SER A 28 -5.01 1.16 14.00
N GLU A 29 -5.90 1.82 13.26
CA GLU A 29 -6.75 2.87 13.81
C GLU A 29 -8.16 2.36 14.18
N PRO A 30 -8.62 2.54 15.44
CA PRO A 30 -9.92 2.05 15.89
C PRO A 30 -11.13 2.59 15.12
N ARG A 31 -11.02 3.79 14.51
CA ARG A 31 -12.09 4.39 13.73
C ARG A 31 -12.48 3.58 12.48
N PHE A 32 -11.62 2.66 12.03
CA PHE A 32 -11.89 1.78 10.89
C PHE A 32 -12.37 0.37 11.31
N ALA A 33 -12.69 0.16 12.58
CA ALA A 33 -13.13 -1.14 13.10
C ALA A 33 -14.43 -1.68 12.47
N ALA A 34 -15.23 -0.82 11.83
CA ALA A 34 -16.41 -1.23 11.07
C ALA A 34 -16.07 -2.02 9.79
N LEU A 35 -14.82 -1.97 9.31
CA LEU A 35 -14.41 -2.72 8.13
C LEU A 35 -14.35 -4.23 8.42
N PRO A 36 -14.70 -5.08 7.44
CA PRO A 36 -14.60 -6.53 7.60
C PRO A 36 -13.16 -6.96 7.95
N PRO A 37 -12.93 -7.82 8.96
CA PRO A 37 -11.58 -8.28 9.31
C PRO A 37 -10.84 -8.96 8.15
N GLY A 38 -11.59 -9.66 7.28
CA GLY A 38 -11.05 -10.29 6.07
C GLY A 38 -10.49 -9.30 5.05
N LEU A 39 -10.95 -8.04 5.05
CA LEU A 39 -10.43 -7.00 4.16
C LEU A 39 -8.99 -6.62 4.52
N ILE A 40 -8.70 -6.47 5.81
CA ILE A 40 -7.34 -6.15 6.28
C ILE A 40 -6.38 -7.30 5.93
N LEU A 41 -6.82 -8.55 6.07
CA LEU A 41 -6.02 -9.71 5.68
C LEU A 41 -5.72 -9.71 4.17
N ALA A 42 -6.71 -9.39 3.33
CA ALA A 42 -6.53 -9.28 1.89
C ALA A 42 -5.56 -8.15 1.51
N LEU A 43 -5.66 -6.97 2.14
CA LEU A 43 -4.75 -5.85 1.91
C LEU A 43 -3.31 -6.18 2.35
N ARG A 44 -3.13 -6.93 3.43
CA ARG A 44 -1.80 -7.45 3.81
C ARG A 44 -1.23 -8.43 2.78
N GLY A 45 -2.08 -9.23 2.12
CA GLY A 45 -1.70 -10.05 0.96
C GLY A 45 -1.19 -9.21 -0.20
N ALA A 46 -1.98 -8.21 -0.59
CA ALA A 46 -1.61 -7.24 -1.62
C ALA A 46 -0.26 -6.53 -1.34
N VAL A 47 -0.02 -6.10 -0.09
CA VAL A 47 1.26 -5.51 0.29
C VAL A 47 2.42 -6.50 0.09
N ARG A 48 2.25 -7.77 0.49
CA ARG A 48 3.30 -8.79 0.29
C ARG A 48 3.57 -9.03 -1.19
N GLU A 49 2.53 -9.15 -2.02
CA GLU A 49 2.64 -9.30 -3.46
C GLU A 49 3.45 -8.15 -4.08
N VAL A 50 3.07 -6.90 -3.77
CA VAL A 50 3.77 -5.71 -4.28
C VAL A 50 5.21 -5.66 -3.80
N ARG A 51 5.48 -5.94 -2.52
CA ARG A 51 6.86 -5.99 -2.01
C ARG A 51 7.70 -7.04 -2.72
N GLN A 52 7.15 -8.23 -2.95
CA GLN A 52 7.85 -9.31 -3.67
C GLN A 52 8.14 -8.91 -5.12
N ALA A 53 7.15 -8.37 -5.82
CA ALA A 53 7.29 -7.90 -7.20
C ALA A 53 8.38 -6.83 -7.35
N LEU A 54 8.40 -5.87 -6.41
CA LEU A 54 9.38 -4.77 -6.40
C LEU A 54 10.73 -5.15 -5.77
N GLY A 55 10.80 -6.31 -5.11
CA GLY A 55 12.00 -6.74 -4.40
C GLY A 55 12.31 -5.91 -3.16
N LEU A 56 11.27 -5.38 -2.52
CA LEU A 56 11.38 -4.73 -1.22
C LEU A 56 11.66 -5.78 -0.14
N SER A 57 12.39 -5.38 0.90
CA SER A 57 12.60 -6.24 2.07
C SER A 57 11.25 -6.65 2.70
N ALA A 58 11.08 -7.95 2.91
CA ALA A 58 9.88 -8.50 3.55
C ALA A 58 9.76 -8.08 5.02
N THR A 59 10.89 -7.78 5.68
CA THR A 59 10.95 -7.35 7.09
C THR A 59 10.91 -5.83 7.25
N ALA A 60 10.84 -5.07 6.16
CA ALA A 60 10.76 -3.62 6.23
C ALA A 60 9.50 -3.17 6.96
N LEU A 61 9.64 -2.18 7.83
CA LEU A 61 8.51 -1.62 8.54
C LEU A 61 7.73 -0.65 7.63
N PRO A 62 6.39 -0.58 7.70
CA PRO A 62 5.60 0.35 6.89
C PRO A 62 6.08 1.81 6.99
N GLU A 63 6.46 2.25 8.18
CA GLU A 63 6.99 3.59 8.47
C GLU A 63 8.31 3.89 7.74
N GLN A 64 9.02 2.88 7.24
CA GLN A 64 10.21 3.04 6.40
C GLN A 64 9.85 3.00 4.91
N VAL A 65 8.99 2.06 4.51
CA VAL A 65 8.60 1.84 3.11
C VAL A 65 7.80 3.02 2.56
N ILE A 66 6.79 3.49 3.30
CA ILE A 66 5.90 4.57 2.86
C ILE A 66 6.67 5.84 2.46
N PRO A 67 7.52 6.44 3.34
CA PRO A 67 8.25 7.65 2.98
C PRO A 67 9.31 7.40 1.90
N ALA A 68 9.98 6.25 1.89
CA ALA A 68 10.96 5.92 0.85
C ALA A 68 10.31 5.87 -0.54
N MET A 69 9.17 5.18 -0.66
CA MET A 69 8.42 5.06 -1.90
C MET A 69 7.78 6.39 -2.34
N ALA A 70 7.28 7.19 -1.40
CA ALA A 70 6.79 8.53 -1.69
C ALA A 70 7.91 9.46 -2.20
N ARG A 71 9.10 9.38 -1.60
CA ARG A 71 10.28 10.15 -2.03
C ARG A 71 10.75 9.72 -3.42
N LEU A 72 10.80 8.41 -3.69
CA LEU A 72 11.13 7.87 -5.01
C LEU A 72 10.17 8.38 -6.07
N ALA A 73 8.86 8.36 -5.81
CA ALA A 73 7.86 8.88 -6.75
C ALA A 73 8.13 10.36 -7.10
N GLN A 74 8.44 11.20 -6.10
CA GLN A 74 8.76 12.62 -6.32
C GLN A 74 10.03 12.82 -7.16
N LEU A 75 11.09 12.05 -6.89
CA LEU A 75 12.34 12.14 -7.64
C LEU A 75 12.17 11.71 -9.09
N LEU A 76 11.41 10.64 -9.32
CA LEU A 76 11.12 10.12 -10.65
C LEU A 76 10.29 11.11 -11.49
N ASP A 77 9.26 11.73 -10.90
CA ASP A 77 8.48 12.79 -11.56
C ASP A 77 9.35 14.00 -11.92
N ALA A 78 10.24 14.40 -11.01
CA ALA A 78 11.16 15.50 -11.21
C ALA A 78 12.33 15.16 -12.15
N ARG A 79 12.45 13.90 -12.60
CA ARG A 79 13.60 13.37 -13.35
C ARG A 79 14.94 13.68 -12.66
N ALA A 80 14.95 13.63 -11.34
CA ALA A 80 16.11 13.91 -10.50
C ALA A 80 16.92 12.63 -10.22
N GLU A 81 18.11 12.78 -9.64
CA GLU A 81 18.98 11.67 -9.20
C GLU A 81 18.24 10.77 -8.19
N THR A 82 18.07 9.49 -8.51
CA THR A 82 17.35 8.53 -7.66
C THR A 82 18.26 7.61 -6.85
N ALA A 83 19.56 7.54 -7.14
CA ALA A 83 20.47 6.55 -6.55
C ALA A 83 20.46 6.59 -5.00
N ALA A 84 20.46 7.78 -4.41
CA ALA A 84 20.41 7.96 -2.96
C ALA A 84 19.05 7.60 -2.32
N ALA A 85 18.00 7.41 -3.11
CA ALA A 85 16.65 7.10 -2.63
C ALA A 85 16.36 5.59 -2.56
N PHE A 86 17.37 4.75 -2.75
CA PHE A 86 17.29 3.29 -2.57
C PHE A 86 18.15 2.82 -1.38
N PRO A 87 17.68 2.95 -0.12
CA PRO A 87 18.40 2.41 1.02
C PRO A 87 18.59 0.89 0.90
N ALA A 88 19.81 0.40 1.10
CA ALA A 88 20.14 -1.02 0.95
C ALA A 88 19.29 -1.93 1.85
N ALA A 89 18.89 -1.47 3.03
CA ALA A 89 18.02 -2.20 3.94
C ALA A 89 16.60 -2.44 3.38
N LEU A 90 16.11 -1.52 2.53
CA LEU A 90 14.80 -1.62 1.89
C LEU A 90 14.87 -2.27 0.51
N PHE A 91 15.97 -2.05 -0.21
CA PHE A 91 16.20 -2.49 -1.58
C PHE A 91 17.47 -3.34 -1.67
N PRO A 92 17.44 -4.60 -1.20
CA PRO A 92 18.62 -5.46 -1.15
C PRO A 92 19.21 -5.78 -2.53
N ALA A 93 18.42 -5.62 -3.59
CA ALA A 93 18.85 -5.82 -4.97
C ALA A 93 19.58 -4.60 -5.59
N GLY A 94 19.69 -3.49 -4.84
CA GLY A 94 20.31 -2.26 -5.30
C GLY A 94 19.40 -1.36 -6.16
N PRO A 95 19.84 -0.12 -6.44
CA PRO A 95 19.03 0.91 -7.10
C PRO A 95 18.61 0.54 -8.52
N GLU A 96 19.54 0.05 -9.36
CA GLU A 96 19.29 -0.26 -10.78
C GLU A 96 18.22 -1.33 -10.96
N ARG A 97 18.34 -2.44 -10.23
CA ARG A 97 17.38 -3.55 -10.29
C ARG A 97 16.03 -3.18 -9.70
N SER A 98 16.02 -2.33 -8.67
CA SER A 98 14.78 -1.84 -8.06
C SER A 98 14.05 -0.87 -9.00
N LEU A 99 14.77 -0.01 -9.69
CA LEU A 99 14.20 0.89 -10.71
C LEU A 99 13.62 0.11 -11.89
N LEU A 100 14.31 -0.94 -12.34
CA LEU A 100 13.78 -1.83 -13.39
C LEU A 100 12.45 -2.46 -12.97
N ARG A 101 12.36 -2.96 -11.74
CA ARG A 101 11.13 -3.55 -11.19
C ARG A 101 10.01 -2.53 -11.01
N LEU A 102 10.32 -1.28 -10.64
CA LEU A 102 9.33 -0.20 -10.63
C LEU A 102 8.79 0.12 -12.03
N THR A 103 9.61 -0.05 -13.05
CA THR A 103 9.21 0.18 -14.45
C THR A 103 8.37 -0.99 -14.98
N GLN A 104 8.62 -2.20 -14.48
CA GLN A 104 7.97 -3.43 -14.90
C GLN A 104 7.49 -4.24 -13.68
N PRO A 105 6.48 -3.75 -12.94
CA PRO A 105 6.03 -4.40 -11.71
C PRO A 105 5.35 -5.77 -11.93
N GLY A 106 5.06 -6.11 -13.18
CA GLY A 106 4.34 -7.34 -13.53
C GLY A 106 2.87 -7.30 -13.14
N PRO A 107 2.16 -8.44 -13.26
CA PRO A 107 0.78 -8.53 -12.81
C PRO A 107 0.73 -8.47 -11.27
N LEU A 108 -0.24 -7.71 -10.76
CA LEU A 108 -0.51 -7.56 -9.32
C LEU A 108 -1.99 -7.91 -9.02
N PRO A 109 -2.40 -9.18 -9.21
CA PRO A 109 -3.79 -9.60 -9.05
C PRO A 109 -4.31 -9.45 -7.62
N GLU A 110 -3.54 -9.82 -6.60
CA GLU A 110 -3.98 -9.67 -5.21
C GLU A 110 -4.19 -8.20 -4.86
N ALA A 111 -3.28 -7.32 -5.28
CA ALA A 111 -3.42 -5.89 -5.09
C ALA A 111 -4.64 -5.32 -5.81
N ALA A 112 -4.90 -5.75 -7.05
CA ALA A 112 -6.09 -5.31 -7.79
C ALA A 112 -7.38 -5.74 -7.09
N ILE A 113 -7.47 -6.99 -6.63
CA ILE A 113 -8.66 -7.53 -5.96
C ILE A 113 -8.87 -6.85 -4.60
N ALA A 114 -7.82 -6.76 -3.78
CA ALA A 114 -7.93 -6.23 -2.42
C ALA A 114 -8.29 -4.73 -2.42
N THR A 115 -7.70 -3.94 -3.32
CA THR A 115 -8.03 -2.51 -3.42
C THR A 115 -9.44 -2.27 -3.97
N GLY A 116 -9.92 -3.10 -4.90
CA GLY A 116 -11.31 -3.06 -5.36
C GLY A 116 -12.30 -3.33 -4.22
N ARG A 117 -12.07 -4.41 -3.46
CA ARG A 117 -12.90 -4.73 -2.27
C ARG A 117 -12.85 -3.65 -1.19
N ALA A 118 -11.69 -3.00 -1.01
CA ALA A 118 -11.56 -1.91 -0.06
C ALA A 118 -12.43 -0.71 -0.47
N LEU A 119 -12.40 -0.36 -1.76
CA LEU A 119 -13.23 0.71 -2.29
C LEU A 119 -14.73 0.41 -2.11
N GLU A 120 -15.16 -0.81 -2.44
CA GLU A 120 -16.55 -1.25 -2.26
C GLU A 120 -17.00 -1.15 -0.80
N ALA A 121 -16.18 -1.65 0.14
CA ALA A 121 -16.51 -1.63 1.57
C ALA A 121 -16.59 -0.20 2.14
N ILE A 122 -15.64 0.66 1.78
CA ILE A 122 -15.62 2.07 2.19
C ILE A 122 -16.87 2.78 1.64
N THR A 123 -17.15 2.60 0.35
CA THR A 123 -18.30 3.22 -0.31
C THR A 123 -19.62 2.79 0.33
N GLN A 124 -19.75 1.50 0.70
CA GLN A 124 -20.94 1.00 1.38
C GLN A 124 -21.12 1.63 2.76
N LEU A 125 -20.04 1.75 3.55
CA LEU A 125 -20.08 2.38 4.87
C LEU A 125 -20.40 3.87 4.79
N ASP A 126 -19.86 4.58 3.80
CA ASP A 126 -20.18 6.00 3.54
C ASP A 126 -21.67 6.18 3.25
N GLN A 127 -22.24 5.35 2.38
CA GLN A 127 -23.65 5.42 1.99
C GLN A 127 -24.60 5.08 3.13
N SER A 128 -24.23 4.14 4.00
CA SER A 128 -25.07 3.70 5.12
C SER A 128 -24.84 4.50 6.41
N ASN A 129 -23.95 5.50 6.41
CA ASN A 129 -23.42 6.13 7.62
C ASN A 129 -22.93 5.09 8.66
N GLY A 130 -22.36 3.98 8.17
CA GLY A 130 -22.06 2.76 8.92
C GLY A 130 -20.75 2.80 9.71
N TRP A 131 -20.00 3.89 9.64
CA TRP A 131 -18.75 4.07 10.38
C TRP A 131 -18.94 4.11 11.90
N ALA A 132 -20.14 4.48 12.36
CA ALA A 132 -20.53 4.45 13.77
C ALA A 132 -20.87 3.01 14.22
N GLY A 133 -19.86 2.14 14.33
CA GLY A 133 -20.02 0.85 15.01
C GLY A 133 -20.35 1.05 16.50
N ARG A 134 -21.64 0.92 16.86
CA ARG A 134 -22.24 0.82 18.21
C ARG A 134 -21.57 1.59 19.38
N PRO A 135 -22.11 2.75 19.80
CA PRO A 135 -22.10 3.07 21.22
C PRO A 135 -23.19 2.21 21.89
N ASP A 136 -22.82 1.23 22.71
CA ASP A 136 -23.61 0.79 23.88
C ASP A 136 -22.93 -0.40 24.57
N THR A 137 -21.95 -0.08 25.41
CA THR A 137 -21.88 -0.73 26.73
C THR A 137 -22.16 0.35 27.75
N VAL A 138 -23.44 0.70 27.91
CA VAL A 138 -23.93 1.28 29.16
C VAL A 138 -23.87 0.15 30.18
N LEU A 139 -22.87 0.18 31.07
CA LEU A 139 -22.84 -0.66 32.25
C LEU A 139 -24.13 -0.37 33.07
N PRO A 140 -24.92 -1.39 33.47
CA PRO A 140 -25.98 -1.18 34.43
C PRO A 140 -25.37 -0.74 35.77
N ARG A 141 -26.06 0.20 36.41
CA ARG A 141 -25.70 0.88 37.66
C ARG A 141 -25.37 -0.06 38.81
#